data_AF-A0A0F9DJW2-F1
#
_entry.id   AF-A0A0F9DJW2-F1
#
_cell.length_a   1.000
_cell.length_b   1.000
_cell.length_c   1.000
_cell.angle_alpha   90.00
_cell.angle_beta   90.00
_cell.angle_gamma   90.00
#
_symmetry.space_group_name_H-M   'P 1'
#
loop_
_entity.id
_entity.type
_entity.pdbx_description
1 polymer ?
#
loop_
_entity_poly.entity_id
_entity_poly.type
_entity_poly.pdbx_seq_one_letter_code
_entity_poly.pdbx_strand_id
1 'polypeptide(L)' 'MTTERVPLSRPFTPAEEHAVGLLLQGLTCRQVAETMGCSYYTARNHIVNAAEKIPGDLPTQLRIVTWYRGGKTWTRPLER' A
#
# COMPACT_ATOMS: atom_id res chain seq x y z
N MET A 1 -9.84 9.82 18.12
CA MET A 1 -8.82 8.77 18.27
C MET A 1 -7.87 8.90 17.09
N THR A 2 -6.65 9.34 17.33
CA THR A 2 -5.63 9.45 16.28
C THR A 2 -5.13 8.04 16.00
N THR A 3 -5.64 7.40 14.95
CA THR A 3 -5.17 6.08 14.52
C THR A 3 -3.77 6.25 13.94
N GLU A 4 -2.74 5.93 14.71
CA GLU A 4 -1.37 5.90 14.21
C GLU A 4 -1.18 4.63 13.38
N ARG A 5 -0.79 4.80 12.11
CA ARG A 5 -0.47 3.66 11.23
C ARG A 5 0.86 3.06 11.69
N VAL A 6 0.98 1.74 11.58
CA VAL A 6 2.25 1.06 11.86
C VAL A 6 3.32 1.61 10.92
N PRO A 7 4.52 1.95 11.44
CA PRO A 7 5.58 2.49 10.61
C PRO A 7 5.99 1.51 9.51
N LEU A 8 6.29 2.06 8.34
CA LEU A 8 6.86 1.31 7.23
C LEU A 8 8.31 0.95 7.55
N SER A 9 8.79 -0.18 7.02
CA SER A 9 10.22 -0.55 7.15
C SER A 9 11.15 0.43 6.42
N ARG A 10 10.63 1.11 5.38
CA ARG A 10 11.25 2.23 4.67
C ARG A 10 10.17 3.07 3.96
N PRO A 11 10.41 4.35 3.67
CA PRO A 11 9.45 5.20 2.96
C PRO A 11 9.07 4.65 1.57
N PHE A 12 7.87 4.97 1.11
CA PHE A 12 7.51 4.77 -0.30
C PHE A 12 8.33 5.69 -1.20
N THR A 13 8.66 5.19 -2.38
CA THR A 13 9.13 6.06 -3.47
C THR A 13 7.93 6.77 -4.11
N PRO A 14 8.13 7.89 -4.83
CA PRO A 14 7.03 8.57 -5.49
C PRO A 14 6.23 7.67 -6.46
N ALA A 15 6.91 6.75 -7.15
CA ALA A 15 6.25 5.82 -8.07
C ALA A 15 5.41 4.75 -7.35
N GLU A 16 5.89 4.25 -6.22
CA GLU A 16 5.15 3.32 -5.37
C GLU A 16 3.92 3.99 -4.73
N GLU A 17 4.09 5.21 -4.22
CA GLU A 17 3.00 5.99 -3.64
C GLU A 17 1.92 6.28 -4.69
N HIS A 18 2.31 6.67 -5.90
CA HIS A 18 1.39 6.88 -7.00
C HIS A 18 0.64 5.59 -7.38
N ALA A 19 1.35 4.47 -7.55
CA ALA A 19 0.74 3.17 -7.88
C ALA A 19 -0.24 2.71 -6.81
N VAL A 20 0.12 2.87 -5.53
CA VAL A 20 -0.76 2.54 -4.40
C VAL A 20 -1.97 3.46 -4.34
N GLY A 21 -1.81 4.76 -4.58
CA GLY A 21 -2.92 5.71 -4.64
C GLY A 21 -3.99 5.29 -5.66
N LEU A 22 -3.56 4.90 -6.86
CA LEU A 22 -4.46 4.41 -7.91
C LEU A 22 -5.12 3.07 -7.53
N LEU A 23 -4.35 2.15 -6.93
CA LEU A 23 -4.91 0.89 -6.41
C LEU A 23 -6.01 1.12 -5.36
N LEU A 24 -5.83 2.10 -4.47
CA LEU A 24 -6.81 2.45 -3.43
C LEU A 24 -8.09 3.08 -3.99
N GLN A 25 -8.02 3.69 -5.17
CA GLN A 25 -9.17 4.15 -5.94
C GLN A 25 -9.93 3.00 -6.63
N GLY A 26 -9.42 1.77 -6.55
CA GLY A 26 -10.05 0.57 -7.12
C GLY A 26 -9.53 0.19 -8.50
N LEU A 27 -8.47 0.83 -9.00
CA LEU A 27 -7.89 0.47 -10.29
C LEU A 27 -7.16 -0.88 -10.19
N THR A 28 -7.30 -1.69 -11.25
CA THR A 28 -6.53 -2.92 -11.43
C THR A 28 -5.07 -2.60 -11.78
N CYS A 29 -4.13 -3.53 -11.57
CA CYS A 29 -2.72 -3.32 -11.94
C CYS A 29 -2.53 -2.93 -13.42
N ARG A 30 -3.40 -3.42 -14.31
CA ARG A 30 -3.38 -3.05 -15.72
C ARG A 30 -3.77 -1.58 -15.93
N GLN A 31 -4.86 -1.14 -15.31
CA GLN A 31 -5.28 0.26 -15.36
C GLN A 31 -4.29 1.19 -14.67
N VAL A 32 -3.63 0.75 -13.59
CA VAL A 32 -2.53 1.46 -12.95
C VAL A 32 -1.38 1.65 -13.94
N ALA A 33 -0.98 0.59 -14.66
CA ALA A 33 0.07 0.67 -15.66
C ALA A 33 -0.28 1.65 -16.80
N GLU A 34 -1.50 1.57 -17.32
CA GLU A 34 -2.03 2.47 -18.34
C GLU A 34 -2.02 3.93 -17.84
N THR A 35 -2.44 4.16 -16.59
CA THR A 35 -2.49 5.51 -15.98
C THR A 35 -1.10 6.07 -15.71
N MET A 36 -0.14 5.24 -15.32
CA MET A 36 1.25 5.64 -15.07
C MET A 36 2.09 5.73 -16.35
N GLY A 37 1.55 5.32 -17.50
CA GLY A 37 2.29 5.27 -18.77
C GLY A 37 3.46 4.28 -18.75
N CYS A 38 3.31 3.15 -18.04
CA CYS A 38 4.38 2.15 -17.88
C CYS A 38 3.91 0.73 -18.21
N SER A 39 4.83 -0.23 -18.16
CA SER A 39 4.47 -1.64 -18.41
C SER A 39 3.66 -2.23 -17.26
N TYR A 40 2.84 -3.24 -17.54
CA TYR A 40 2.13 -4.02 -16.51
C TYR A 40 3.09 -4.53 -15.41
N TYR A 41 4.27 -5.03 -15.81
CA TYR A 41 5.27 -5.55 -14.88
C TYR A 41 5.85 -4.44 -14.00
N THR A 42 6.06 -3.24 -14.56
CA THR A 42 6.54 -2.07 -13.81
C THR A 42 5.53 -1.65 -12.76
N ALA A 43 4.25 -1.50 -13.13
CA ALA A 43 3.18 -1.17 -12.18
C ALA A 43 3.03 -2.24 -11.09
N ARG A 44 3.06 -3.52 -11.48
CA ARG A 44 3.03 -4.64 -10.53
C ARG A 44 4.21 -4.58 -9.55
N ASN A 45 5.42 -4.28 -10.02
CA ASN A 45 6.59 -4.17 -9.15
C ASN A 45 6.47 -2.99 -8.19
N HIS A 46 5.95 -1.84 -8.61
CA HIS A 46 5.68 -0.73 -7.69
C HIS A 46 4.71 -1.14 -6.57
N ILE A 47 3.63 -1.85 -6.90
CA ILE A 47 2.66 -2.34 -5.92
C ILE A 47 3.28 -3.39 -4.98
N VAL A 48 4.05 -4.34 -5.51
CA VAL A 48 4.72 -5.37 -4.69
C VAL A 48 5.74 -4.75 -3.76
N ASN A 49 6.62 -3.89 -4.28
CA ASN A 49 7.64 -3.21 -3.48
C ASN A 49 7.03 -2.30 -2.41
N ALA A 50 5.92 -1.63 -2.71
CA ALA A 50 5.17 -0.88 -1.70
C ALA A 50 4.63 -1.82 -0.62
N ALA A 51 4.01 -2.93 -0.99
CA ALA A 51 3.50 -3.88 -0.02
C ALA A 51 4.62 -4.42 0.88
N GLU A 52 5.80 -4.76 0.35
CA GLU A 52 6.93 -5.29 1.15
C GLU A 52 7.41 -4.32 2.25
N LYS A 53 7.13 -3.03 2.11
CA LYS A 53 7.45 -2.01 3.11
C LYS A 53 6.43 -1.96 4.25
N ILE A 54 5.25 -2.56 4.02
CA ILE A 54 4.17 -2.65 4.98
C ILE A 54 4.35 -3.94 5.79
N PRO A 55 4.40 -3.87 7.13
CA PRO A 55 4.49 -5.07 7.96
C PRO A 55 3.25 -5.96 7.81
N GLY A 56 3.45 -7.26 8.01
CA GLY A 56 2.41 -8.30 7.93
C GLY A 56 2.56 -9.23 6.74
N ASP A 57 1.86 -10.36 6.81
CA ASP A 57 1.90 -11.51 5.91
C ASP A 57 0.68 -11.59 4.97
N LEU A 58 -0.18 -10.58 5.00
CA LEU A 58 -1.33 -10.49 4.11
C LEU A 58 -0.90 -10.44 2.63
N PRO A 59 -1.74 -10.96 1.71
CA PRO A 59 -1.53 -10.79 0.27
C PRO A 59 -1.37 -9.32 -0.11
N THR A 60 -0.49 -9.04 -1.08
CA THR A 60 -0.05 -7.70 -1.51
C THR A 60 -1.14 -6.62 -1.51
N GLN A 61 -2.22 -6.82 -2.25
CA GLN A 61 -3.30 -5.84 -2.36
C GLN A 61 -4.04 -5.64 -1.04
N LEU A 62 -4.32 -6.74 -0.33
CA LEU A 62 -5.01 -6.68 0.96
C LEU A 62 -4.15 -5.99 2.02
N ARG A 63 -2.84 -6.24 2.02
CA ARG A 63 -1.87 -5.58 2.91
C ARG A 63 -1.85 -4.07 2.72
N ILE A 64 -1.83 -3.60 1.46
CA ILE A 64 -1.92 -2.18 1.14
C ILE A 64 -3.25 -1.58 1.59
N VAL A 65 -4.37 -2.20 1.20
CA VAL A 65 -5.71 -1.68 1.49
C VAL A 65 -5.97 -1.62 3.00
N THR A 66 -5.60 -2.66 3.74
CA THR A 66 -5.80 -2.73 5.19
C THR A 66 -4.93 -1.72 5.95
N TRP A 67 -3.68 -1.51 5.55
CA TRP A 67 -2.80 -0.51 6.13
C TRP A 67 -3.30 0.92 5.90
N TYR A 68 -3.76 1.23 4.67
CA TYR A 68 -4.29 2.57 4.37
C TYR A 68 -5.64 2.86 5.04
N ARG A 69 -6.54 1.88 5.08
CA ARG A 69 -7.87 2.01 5.68
C ARG A 69 -7.86 1.96 7.21
N GLY A 70 -6.72 1.67 7.84
CA GLY A 70 -6.60 1.64 9.30
C GLY A 70 -7.45 0.54 9.94
N GLY A 71 -7.44 -0.67 9.35
CA GLY A 71 -8.13 -1.82 9.93
C GLY A 71 -7.65 -2.11 11.36
N LYS A 72 -8.57 -2.56 12.23
CA LYS A 72 -8.35 -2.85 13.67
C LYS A 72 -7.16 -3.78 14.00
N THR A 73 -6.55 -4.43 13.02
CA THR A 73 -5.38 -5.31 13.15
C THR A 73 -4.07 -4.57 13.43
N TRP A 74 -4.05 -3.24 13.41
CA TRP A 74 -2.83 -2.44 13.57
C TRP A 74 -2.97 -1.25 14.53
N THR A 75 -3.93 -1.31 15.46
CA THR A 75 -4.07 -0.36 16.57
C THR A 75 -3.45 -0.94 17.84
N ARG A 76 -2.31 -0.41 18.30
CA ARG A 76 -1.84 -0.63 19.68
C ARG A 76 -2.82 0.09 20.63
N PRO A 77 -3.29 -0.53 21.72
CA PRO A 77 -3.86 0.26 22.81
C PRO A 77 -2.75 1.16 23.40
N LEU A 78 -3.02 2.45 23.54
CA LEU A 78 -2.21 3.34 24.37
C LEU A 78 -2.43 2.89 25.82
N GLU A 79 -1.47 2.16 26.38
CA GLU A 79 -1.44 1.91 27.82
C GLU A 79 -1.21 3.25 28.52
N ARG A 80 -2.13 3.60 29.41
CA ARG A 80 -2.16 4.83 30.19
C ARG A 80 -1.57 4.58 31.56
#